data_AF-A0A9D7KQ70-F1
#
_entry.id   AF-A0A9D7KQ70-F1
#
_cell.length_a   1.000
_cell.length_b   1.000
_cell.length_c   1.000
_cell.angle_alpha   90.00
_cell.angle_beta   90.00
_cell.angle_gamma   90.00
#
_symmetry.space_group_name_H-M   'P 1'
#
loop_
_entity.id
_entity.type
_entity.pdbx_description
1 polymer ?
#
loop_
_entity_poly.entity_id
_entity_poly.type
_entity_poly.pdbx_seq_one_letter_code
_entity_poly.pdbx_strand_id
1 'polypeptide(L)'
;MRHSLNLGHTFGHAIESVSGFSVKHGIGVIAGLRGATFLAHKMGVMDNKVMEKVLDLLGRYKVDEKINTYSTESVYLAMQGDKKRVNGEVKFVFISQPGSLHIDVTCEKSDVLEAIDYMKSTIG
;
A
#
# COMPACT_ATOMS: atom_id res chain seq x y z
N MET A 1 9.82 17.99 3.20
CA MET A 1 9.63 17.00 2.11
C MET A 1 9.40 15.62 2.71
N ARG A 2 8.17 15.18 2.95
CA ARG A 2 7.83 13.79 3.38
C ARG A 2 6.42 13.37 2.94
N HIS A 3 6.03 13.67 1.70
CA HIS A 3 4.68 13.32 1.20
C HIS A 3 4.68 12.44 -0.05
N SER A 4 5.80 12.38 -0.78
CA SER A 4 5.91 11.58 -2.01
C SER A 4 6.01 10.07 -1.78
N LEU A 5 6.23 9.64 -0.53
CA LEU A 5 6.36 8.23 -0.11
C LEU A 5 5.12 7.74 0.65
N ASN A 6 4.07 8.55 0.75
CA ASN A 6 3.06 8.37 1.79
C ASN A 6 2.23 7.08 1.62
N LEU A 7 2.02 6.54 0.42
CA LEU A 7 1.17 5.36 0.28
C LEU A 7 1.90 4.05 0.62
N GLY A 8 3.02 3.77 -0.05
CA GLY A 8 3.83 2.58 0.24
C GLY A 8 4.27 2.52 1.70
N HIS A 9 4.57 3.67 2.31
CA HIS A 9 4.85 3.75 3.74
C HIS A 9 3.63 3.61 4.64
N THR A 10 2.44 4.08 4.24
CA THR A 10 1.21 3.86 5.04
C THR A 10 0.94 2.36 5.17
N PHE A 11 1.01 1.62 4.05
CA PHE A 11 0.85 0.16 4.09
C PHE A 11 2.05 -0.52 4.79
N GLY A 12 3.28 -0.09 4.50
CA GLY A 12 4.48 -0.68 5.10
C GLY A 12 4.54 -0.52 6.62
N HIS A 13 4.28 0.68 7.14
CA HIS A 13 4.21 0.93 8.57
C HIS A 13 3.04 0.18 9.24
N ALA A 14 1.91 0.01 8.55
CA ALA A 14 0.81 -0.79 9.06
C ALA A 14 1.21 -2.27 9.22
N ILE A 15 1.91 -2.84 8.23
CA ILE A 15 2.45 -4.20 8.31
C ILE A 15 3.50 -4.30 9.44
N GLU A 16 4.42 -3.35 9.52
CA GLU A 16 5.42 -3.30 10.60
C GLU A 16 4.75 -3.29 11.97
N SER A 17 3.74 -2.43 12.15
CA SER A 17 2.98 -2.31 13.40
C SER A 17 2.25 -3.60 13.77
N VAL A 18 1.50 -4.20 12.83
CA VAL A 18 0.77 -5.46 13.06
C VAL A 18 1.73 -6.62 13.31
N SER A 19 2.90 -6.60 12.67
CA SER A 19 3.94 -7.62 12.87
C SER A 19 4.70 -7.49 14.19
N GLY A 20 4.45 -6.45 14.98
CA GLY A 20 5.26 -6.12 16.15
C GLY A 20 6.72 -5.81 15.79
N PHE A 21 6.94 -5.17 14.64
CA PHE A 21 8.25 -4.84 14.05
C PHE A 21 9.15 -6.05 13.74
N SER A 22 8.54 -7.24 13.59
CA SER A 22 9.27 -8.43 13.13
C SER A 22 9.57 -8.40 11.63
N VAL A 23 8.76 -7.70 10.83
CA VAL A 23 9.02 -7.45 9.42
C VAL A 23 10.01 -6.28 9.28
N LYS A 24 11.09 -6.48 8.51
CA LYS A 24 12.08 -5.43 8.25
C LYS A 24 11.46 -4.28 7.44
N HIS A 25 11.86 -3.05 7.73
CA HIS A 25 11.30 -1.85 7.10
C HIS A 25 11.25 -1.92 5.57
N GLY A 26 12.38 -2.24 4.92
CA GLY A 26 12.43 -2.36 3.46
C GLY A 26 11.47 -3.42 2.89
N ILE A 27 11.23 -4.51 3.62
CA ILE A 27 10.29 -5.56 3.22
C ILE A 27 8.85 -5.09 3.37
N GLY A 28 8.53 -4.42 4.49
CA GLY A 28 7.23 -3.80 4.72
C GLY A 28 6.89 -2.77 3.64
N VAL A 29 7.84 -1.90 3.30
CA VAL A 29 7.69 -0.90 2.23
C VAL A 29 7.48 -1.55 0.87
N ILE A 30 8.22 -2.60 0.50
CA ILE A 30 8.03 -3.32 -0.77
C ILE A 30 6.63 -3.94 -0.84
N ALA A 31 6.18 -4.61 0.22
CA ALA A 31 4.83 -5.15 0.30
C ALA A 31 3.80 -4.03 0.15
N GLY A 32 3.96 -2.95 0.91
CA GLY A 32 3.08 -1.80 0.85
C GLY A 32 3.03 -1.11 -0.51
N LEU A 33 4.15 -1.08 -1.24
CA LEU A 33 4.19 -0.59 -2.62
C LEU A 33 3.38 -1.43 -3.59
N ARG A 34 3.29 -2.76 -3.39
CA ARG A 34 2.43 -3.63 -4.23
C ARG A 34 0.95 -3.30 -4.04
N GLY A 35 0.49 -3.18 -2.79
CA GLY A 35 -0.88 -2.76 -2.48
C GLY A 35 -1.20 -1.34 -2.95
N ALA A 36 -0.26 -0.41 -2.74
CA ALA A 36 -0.34 0.97 -3.20
C ALA A 36 -0.49 1.09 -4.73
N THR A 37 0.27 0.29 -5.47
CA THR A 37 0.28 0.27 -6.94
C THR A 37 -1.05 -0.23 -7.49
N PHE A 38 -1.59 -1.31 -6.91
CA PHE A 38 -2.90 -1.83 -7.26
C PHE A 38 -4.01 -0.80 -6.98
N LEU A 39 -3.99 -0.18 -5.80
CA LEU A 39 -4.96 0.85 -5.44
C LEU A 39 -4.89 2.05 -6.39
N ALA A 40 -3.68 2.48 -6.78
CA ALA A 40 -3.48 3.57 -7.74
C ALA A 40 -4.15 3.27 -9.08
N HIS A 41 -4.00 2.04 -9.57
CA HIS A 41 -4.64 1.59 -10.80
C HIS A 41 -6.16 1.56 -10.65
N LYS A 42 -6.67 1.00 -9.54
CA LYS A 42 -8.11 0.92 -9.26
C LYS A 42 -8.78 2.30 -9.22
N MET A 43 -8.09 3.30 -8.68
CA MET A 43 -8.57 4.69 -8.61
C MET A 43 -8.44 5.44 -9.95
N GLY A 44 -8.00 4.79 -11.03
CA GLY A 44 -7.82 5.40 -12.34
C GLY A 44 -6.63 6.36 -12.44
N VAL A 45 -5.72 6.33 -11.46
CA VAL A 45 -4.55 7.22 -11.39
C VAL A 45 -3.37 6.65 -12.17
N MET A 46 -3.29 5.32 -12.27
CA MET A 46 -2.21 4.60 -12.92
C MET A 46 -2.74 3.69 -14.03
N ASP A 47 -2.15 3.76 -15.22
CA ASP A 47 -2.46 2.85 -16.31
C ASP A 47 -2.06 1.41 -15.99
N ASN A 48 -2.82 0.43 -16.50
CA ASN A 48 -2.53 -1.00 -16.29
C ASN A 48 -1.10 -1.37 -16.72
N LYS A 49 -0.62 -0.82 -17.85
CA LYS A 49 0.75 -1.07 -18.35
C LYS A 49 1.83 -0.55 -17.39
N VAL A 50 1.56 0.53 -16.64
CA VAL A 50 2.48 1.07 -15.65
C VAL A 50 2.42 0.22 -14.39
N MET A 51 1.22 -0.15 -13.96
CA MET A 51 0.99 -1.04 -12.82
C MET A 51 1.75 -2.36 -12.98
N GLU A 52 1.58 -3.05 -14.11
CA GLU A 52 2.26 -4.32 -14.41
C GLU A 52 3.79 -4.19 -14.35
N LYS A 53 4.35 -3.12 -14.92
CA LYS A 53 5.81 -2.87 -14.87
C LYS A 53 6.32 -2.65 -13.45
N VAL A 54 5.59 -1.90 -12.63
CA VAL A 54 5.95 -1.65 -11.24
C VAL A 54 5.84 -2.94 -10.43
N LEU A 55 4.78 -3.71 -10.61
CA LEU A 55 4.59 -5.00 -9.93
C LEU A 55 5.63 -6.04 -10.36
N ASP A 56 6.02 -6.11 -11.64
CA ASP A 56 7.13 -6.97 -12.09
C ASP A 56 8.44 -6.61 -11.39
N LEU A 57 8.75 -5.31 -11.30
CA LEU A 57 9.95 -4.84 -10.62
C LEU A 57 9.92 -5.20 -9.12
N LEU A 58 8.79 -4.97 -8.45
CA LEU A 58 8.61 -5.30 -7.04
C LEU A 58 8.56 -6.82 -6.79
N GLY A 59 8.10 -7.60 -7.76
CA GLY A 59 8.03 -9.06 -7.73
C GLY A 59 9.40 -9.73 -7.66
N ARG A 60 10.45 -9.07 -8.15
CA ARG A 60 11.84 -9.56 -8.07
C ARG A 60 12.40 -9.58 -6.66
N TYR A 61 11.77 -8.87 -5.72
CA TYR A 61 12.18 -8.84 -4.32
C TYR A 61 11.34 -9.83 -3.52
N LYS A 62 12.03 -10.69 -2.76
CA LYS A 62 11.36 -11.59 -1.81
C LYS A 62 10.76 -10.77 -0.67
N VAL A 63 9.49 -11.03 -0.39
CA VAL A 63 8.73 -10.43 0.70
C VAL A 63 8.46 -11.52 1.73
N ASP A 64 8.41 -11.16 3.01
CA ASP A 64 8.17 -12.12 4.09
C ASP A 64 6.75 -12.70 3.99
N GLU A 65 6.64 -14.01 3.76
CA GLU A 65 5.36 -14.74 3.68
C GLU A 65 4.51 -14.61 4.94
N LYS A 66 5.13 -14.30 6.10
CA LYS A 66 4.38 -14.03 7.34
C LYS A 66 3.36 -12.91 7.19
N ILE A 67 3.56 -11.99 6.24
CA ILE A 67 2.60 -10.92 5.96
C ILE A 67 1.22 -11.49 5.60
N ASN A 68 1.15 -12.66 4.97
CA ASN A 68 -0.10 -13.31 4.60
C ASN A 68 -0.91 -13.79 5.82
N THR A 69 -0.26 -13.98 6.97
CA THR A 69 -0.91 -14.44 8.21
C THR A 69 -1.68 -13.33 8.93
N TYR A 70 -1.37 -12.07 8.66
CA TYR A 70 -2.05 -10.94 9.30
C TYR A 70 -3.43 -10.71 8.67
N SER A 71 -4.44 -10.42 9.50
CA SER A 71 -5.79 -10.18 9.00
C SER A 71 -5.85 -8.86 8.26
N THR A 72 -6.59 -8.83 7.14
CA THR A 72 -6.75 -7.64 6.29
C THR A 72 -7.31 -6.46 7.09
N GLU A 73 -8.27 -6.73 7.98
CA GLU A 73 -8.85 -5.72 8.87
C GLU A 73 -7.81 -5.18 9.88
N SER A 74 -6.91 -6.01 10.43
CA SER A 74 -5.88 -5.54 11.36
C SER A 74 -4.89 -4.58 10.69
N VAL A 75 -4.50 -4.89 9.44
CA VAL A 75 -3.64 -4.03 8.63
C VAL A 75 -4.37 -2.71 8.32
N TYR A 76 -5.64 -2.77 7.92
CA TYR A 76 -6.45 -1.58 7.69
C TYR A 76 -6.58 -0.69 8.94
N LEU A 77 -6.83 -1.28 10.11
CA LEU A 77 -6.90 -0.53 11.37
C LEU A 77 -5.56 0.12 11.71
N ALA A 78 -4.44 -0.56 11.50
CA ALA A 78 -3.11 0.01 11.70
C ALA A 78 -2.81 1.18 10.74
N MET A 79 -3.29 1.12 9.48
CA MET A 79 -3.19 2.24 8.53
C MET A 79 -3.96 3.48 9.00
N GLN A 80 -5.05 3.31 9.75
CA GLN A 80 -5.85 4.43 10.26
C GLN A 80 -5.24 5.13 11.47
N GLY A 81 -4.39 4.44 12.24
CA GLY A 81 -3.70 5.05 13.38
C GLY A 81 -2.78 6.21 12.99
N ASP A 82 -2.27 6.21 11.75
CA ASP A 82 -1.31 7.19 11.24
C ASP A 82 -1.95 8.45 10.63
N LYS A 83 -3.24 8.40 10.26
CA LYS A 83 -3.92 9.52 9.59
C LYS A 83 -5.16 9.98 10.35
N LYS A 84 -5.07 11.20 10.92
CA LYS A 84 -6.21 11.94 11.48
C LYS A 84 -7.35 12.00 10.46
N ARG A 85 -8.42 11.24 10.71
CA ARG A 85 -9.66 11.23 9.92
C ARG A 85 -10.24 12.65 9.82
N VAL A 86 -10.63 13.04 8.61
CA VAL A 86 -11.65 14.06 8.38
C VAL A 86 -12.76 13.35 7.59
N ASN A 87 -13.94 13.18 8.18
CA ASN A 87 -15.15 12.61 7.55
C ASN A 87 -15.17 11.14 7.05
N GLY A 88 -14.25 10.26 7.47
CA GLY A 88 -14.32 8.83 7.13
C GLY A 88 -13.71 8.46 5.78
N GLU A 89 -13.28 9.45 5.02
CA GLU A 89 -12.49 9.32 3.81
C GLU A 89 -10.99 9.32 4.15
N VAL A 90 -10.22 8.38 3.55
CA VAL A 90 -8.76 8.37 3.69
C VAL A 90 -8.15 8.99 2.44
N LYS A 91 -7.42 10.09 2.63
CA LYS A 91 -6.66 10.72 1.55
C LYS A 91 -5.33 10.02 1.32
N PHE A 92 -5.09 9.66 0.07
CA PHE A 92 -3.87 9.00 -0.35
C PHE A 92 -3.13 9.84 -1.40
N VAL A 93 -1.80 9.70 -1.39
CA VAL A 93 -0.92 10.30 -2.40
C VAL A 93 -0.43 9.17 -3.27
N PHE A 94 -0.75 9.25 -4.56
CA PHE A 94 -0.39 8.25 -5.55
C PHE A 94 0.71 8.79 -6.46
N ILE A 95 1.50 7.86 -7.00
CA ILE A 95 2.43 8.15 -8.10
C ILE A 95 1.73 7.62 -9.36
N SER A 96 1.35 8.48 -10.29
CA SER A 96 0.69 8.07 -11.54
C SER A 96 1.72 7.54 -12.56
N GLN A 97 2.91 8.11 -12.56
CA GLN A 97 4.06 7.73 -13.37
C GLN A 97 5.35 7.99 -12.58
N PRO A 98 6.48 7.29 -12.85
CA PRO A 98 7.75 7.62 -12.22
C PRO A 98 8.07 9.12 -12.35
N GLY A 99 8.12 9.83 -11.21
CA GLY A 99 8.36 11.27 -11.17
C GLY A 99 7.10 12.17 -11.17
N SER A 100 5.90 11.64 -11.35
CA SER A 100 4.62 12.39 -11.30
C SER A 100 3.78 11.99 -10.08
N LEU A 101 3.40 12.99 -9.27
CA LEU A 101 2.67 12.84 -8.03
C LEU A 101 1.22 13.32 -8.20
N HIS A 102 0.26 12.47 -7.88
CA HIS A 102 -1.14 12.85 -7.69
C HIS A 102 -1.46 12.84 -6.20
N ILE A 103 -1.78 14.01 -5.67
CA ILE A 103 -2.09 14.24 -4.27
C ILE A 103 -3.62 14.31 -4.13
N ASP A 104 -4.16 13.81 -3.01
CA ASP A 104 -5.58 13.91 -2.61
C ASP A 104 -6.58 13.06 -3.40
N VAL A 105 -6.25 11.79 -3.60
CA VAL A 105 -7.24 10.81 -4.07
C VAL A 105 -7.93 10.19 -2.87
N THR A 106 -9.25 10.28 -2.87
CA THR A 106 -10.13 9.66 -1.87
C THR A 106 -10.35 8.20 -2.23
N CYS A 107 -10.20 7.31 -1.25
CA CYS A 107 -10.53 5.89 -1.42
C CYS A 107 -11.52 5.44 -0.35
N GLU A 108 -12.45 4.57 -0.74
CA GLU A 108 -13.38 3.92 0.18
C GLU A 108 -12.68 2.82 0.98
N LYS A 109 -13.25 2.47 2.13
CA LYS A 109 -12.73 1.35 2.95
C LYS A 109 -12.61 0.06 2.13
N SER A 110 -13.61 -0.23 1.28
CA SER A 110 -13.64 -1.43 0.43
C SER A 110 -12.44 -1.49 -0.52
N ASP A 111 -12.07 -0.36 -1.13
CA ASP A 111 -10.93 -0.31 -2.05
C ASP A 111 -9.61 -0.57 -1.34
N VAL A 112 -9.46 -0.03 -0.12
CA VAL A 112 -8.26 -0.24 0.68
C VAL A 112 -8.17 -1.70 1.14
N LEU A 113 -9.27 -2.31 1.56
CA LEU A 113 -9.30 -3.73 1.93
C LEU A 113 -8.92 -4.63 0.75
N GLU A 114 -9.49 -4.40 -0.42
CA GLU A 114 -9.13 -5.13 -1.63
C GLU A 114 -7.65 -4.95 -2.00
N ALA A 115 -7.09 -3.76 -1.80
CA ALA A 115 -5.66 -3.52 -2.04
C ALA A 115 -4.76 -4.29 -1.05
N ILE A 116 -5.17 -4.45 0.21
CA ILE A 116 -4.47 -5.27 1.19
C ILE A 116 -4.55 -6.76 0.80
N ASP A 117 -5.74 -7.23 0.38
CA ASP A 117 -5.92 -8.61 -0.07
C ASP A 117 -5.11 -8.92 -1.34
N TYR A 118 -5.11 -7.98 -2.29
CA TYR A 118 -4.30 -8.08 -3.50
C TYR A 118 -2.82 -8.17 -3.14
N MET A 119 -2.33 -7.26 -2.29
CA MET A 119 -0.95 -7.29 -1.81
C MET A 119 -0.58 -8.66 -1.24
N LYS A 120 -1.42 -9.25 -0.39
CA LYS A 120 -1.19 -10.58 0.18
C LYS A 120 -1.17 -11.68 -0.89
N SER A 121 -2.07 -11.62 -1.87
CA SER A 121 -2.08 -12.58 -2.99
C SER A 121 -0.81 -12.55 -3.86
N THR A 122 -0.08 -11.44 -3.87
CA THR A 122 1.20 -11.31 -4.59
C THR A 122 2.42 -11.81 -3.81
N ILE A 123 2.24 -12.23 -2.56
CA ILE A 123 3.30 -12.77 -1.71
C ILE A 123 3.18 -14.30 -1.75
N GLY A 124 4.12 -14.95 -2.42
CA GLY A 124 4.22 -16.41 -2.57
C GLY A 124 5.62 -16.82 -3.00
#